data_AF-A0A1T4KWM4-F1
#
_entry.id   AF-A0A1T4KWM4-F1
#
_cell.length_a   1.000
_cell.length_b   1.000
_cell.length_c   1.000
_cell.angle_alpha   90.00
_cell.angle_beta   90.00
_cell.angle_gamma   90.00
#
_symmetry.space_group_name_H-M   'P 1'
#
loop_
_entity.id
_entity.type
_entity.pdbx_description
1 polymer ?
#
loop_
_entity_poly.entity_id
_entity_poly.type
_entity_poly.pdbx_seq_one_letter_code
_entity_poly.pdbx_strand_id
1 'polypeptide(L)'
;MKRQLLSVALPAALLGACLPAFADNTEVSQGYKLPENTILTVQVLVDRTIAQGETVSHLLLKATGTETEASLPERCLMSADATINNKRLEINVTRALCVQPDGHIYDGAMQANALASDSKLGLTKVCTDGSCSSAELVTGQDYRLKLTADANIALVINYSEQVNIQRRQHQDAAE
;
A
#
# COMPACT_ATOMS: atom_id res chain seq x y z
N MET A 1 55.18 -43.59 48.50
CA MET A 1 56.17 -42.85 47.68
C MET A 1 55.51 -41.61 47.09
N LYS A 2 56.07 -40.44 47.42
CA LYS A 2 55.70 -39.09 46.97
C LYS A 2 56.54 -38.77 45.72
N ARG A 3 55.98 -38.06 44.74
CA ARG A 3 56.68 -36.98 44.00
C ARG A 3 55.68 -36.17 43.18
N GLN A 4 55.51 -34.91 43.61
CA GLN A 4 54.99 -33.80 42.83
C GLN A 4 56.01 -33.44 41.73
N LEU A 5 55.55 -32.81 40.65
CA LEU A 5 56.23 -31.65 40.06
C LEU A 5 55.21 -30.84 39.23
N LEU A 6 55.28 -29.52 39.41
CA LEU A 6 54.46 -28.49 38.78
C LEU A 6 54.79 -28.36 37.28
N SER A 7 53.82 -27.88 36.50
CA SER A 7 54.11 -26.96 35.41
C SER A 7 52.97 -25.97 35.24
N VAL A 8 53.38 -24.71 35.15
CA VAL A 8 52.62 -23.47 35.06
C VAL A 8 52.50 -23.09 33.59
N ALA A 9 51.32 -22.66 33.13
CA ALA A 9 51.18 -21.61 32.10
C ALA A 9 49.74 -21.11 32.01
N LEU A 10 49.61 -19.79 32.02
CA LEU A 10 48.41 -18.94 32.08
C LEU A 10 47.91 -18.63 30.63
N PRO A 11 46.92 -17.75 30.41
CA PRO A 11 45.68 -17.97 29.65
C PRO A 11 45.72 -17.43 28.20
N ALA A 12 44.79 -17.86 27.35
CA ALA A 12 44.47 -17.18 26.09
C ALA A 12 42.95 -16.98 25.98
N ALA A 13 42.52 -15.79 26.36
CA ALA A 13 41.21 -15.25 26.00
C ALA A 13 41.16 -15.07 24.47
N LEU A 14 40.23 -15.76 23.81
CA LEU A 14 39.79 -15.41 22.46
C LEU A 14 38.36 -14.90 22.56
N LEU A 15 38.26 -13.58 22.69
CA LEU A 15 37.10 -12.77 22.34
C LEU A 15 36.80 -12.99 20.85
N GLY A 16 35.96 -13.98 20.54
CA GLY A 16 35.33 -14.10 19.22
C GLY A 16 34.14 -13.17 19.16
N ALA A 17 34.33 -12.01 18.53
CA ALA A 17 33.30 -10.99 18.35
C ALA A 17 32.06 -11.55 17.64
N CYS A 18 30.91 -11.46 18.31
CA CYS A 18 29.61 -11.49 17.65
C CYS A 18 29.51 -10.30 16.70
N LEU A 19 29.66 -10.52 15.40
CA LEU A 19 29.13 -9.59 14.41
C LEU A 19 27.64 -9.92 14.24
N PRO A 20 26.71 -8.99 14.52
CA PRO A 20 25.34 -9.15 14.08
C PRO A 20 25.33 -9.08 12.55
N ALA A 21 25.05 -10.21 11.90
CA ALA A 21 24.67 -10.23 10.51
C ALA A 21 23.30 -9.53 10.40
N PHE A 22 23.29 -8.26 10.04
CA PHE A 22 22.10 -7.61 9.52
C PHE A 22 21.87 -8.18 8.12
N ALA A 23 21.16 -9.29 8.05
CA ALA A 23 20.59 -9.79 6.81
C ALA A 23 19.43 -8.85 6.45
N ASP A 24 19.72 -7.84 5.62
CA ASP A 24 18.68 -7.09 4.89
C ASP A 24 18.10 -8.02 3.83
N ASN A 25 17.21 -8.91 4.26
CA ASN A 25 16.38 -9.70 3.37
C ASN A 25 15.18 -8.83 2.94
N THR A 26 15.43 -7.78 2.17
CA THR A 26 14.37 -7.09 1.44
C THR A 26 13.95 -7.98 0.28
N GLU A 27 13.08 -8.96 0.55
CA GLU A 27 12.36 -9.67 -0.50
C GLU A 27 11.52 -8.64 -1.26
N VAL A 28 11.90 -8.36 -2.50
CA VAL A 28 11.08 -7.53 -3.39
C VAL A 28 9.79 -8.29 -3.65
N SER A 29 8.71 -7.85 -3.02
CA SER A 29 7.38 -8.35 -3.31
C SER A 29 7.12 -8.17 -4.81
N GLN A 30 6.72 -9.26 -5.48
CA GLN A 30 6.38 -9.25 -6.90
C GLN A 30 5.08 -8.46 -7.17
N GLY A 31 4.37 -8.04 -6.12
CA GLY A 31 3.16 -7.24 -6.19
C GLY A 31 2.21 -7.52 -5.04
N TYR A 32 1.08 -6.80 -5.04
CA TYR A 32 0.00 -6.99 -4.08
C TYR A 32 -1.16 -7.71 -4.75
N LYS A 33 -1.50 -8.90 -4.23
CA LYS A 33 -2.66 -9.67 -4.66
C LYS A 33 -3.79 -9.41 -3.67
N LEU A 34 -4.91 -8.90 -4.17
CA LEU A 34 -6.09 -8.62 -3.39
C LEU A 34 -7.23 -9.49 -3.93
N PRO A 35 -7.68 -10.52 -3.20
CA PRO A 35 -8.83 -11.31 -3.60
C PRO A 35 -10.12 -10.47 -3.68
N GLU A 36 -11.08 -10.93 -4.46
CA GLU A 36 -12.45 -10.44 -4.43
C GLU A 36 -12.96 -10.43 -2.97
N ASN A 37 -13.78 -9.43 -2.63
CA ASN A 37 -14.32 -9.22 -1.29
C ASN A 37 -13.31 -8.75 -0.24
N THR A 38 -12.04 -8.51 -0.60
CA THR A 38 -11.12 -7.73 0.25
C THR A 38 -11.77 -6.40 0.63
N ILE A 39 -11.70 -6.03 1.91
CA ILE A 39 -12.24 -4.76 2.42
C ILE A 39 -11.08 -3.87 2.85
N LEU A 40 -10.88 -2.78 2.12
CA LEU A 40 -9.87 -1.79 2.40
C LEU A 40 -10.48 -0.62 3.17
N THR A 41 -9.72 -0.09 4.12
CA THR A 41 -10.00 1.20 4.76
C THR A 41 -9.21 2.27 4.02
N VAL A 42 -9.89 3.34 3.61
CA VAL A 42 -9.32 4.41 2.79
C VAL A 42 -9.77 5.78 3.27
N GLN A 43 -9.03 6.82 2.90
CA GLN A 43 -9.42 8.21 3.13
C GLN A 43 -9.36 8.98 1.82
N VAL A 44 -10.24 9.96 1.63
CA VAL A 44 -10.05 10.95 0.56
C VAL A 44 -8.82 11.80 0.88
N LEU A 45 -8.07 12.17 -0.17
CA LEU A 45 -6.91 13.04 -0.02
C LEU A 45 -7.29 14.52 0.14
N VAL A 46 -8.43 14.92 -0.40
CA VAL A 46 -8.94 16.29 -0.38
C VAL A 46 -10.45 16.24 -0.17
N ASP A 47 -10.95 17.14 0.66
CA ASP A 47 -12.38 17.30 0.90
C ASP A 47 -13.14 17.51 -0.41
N ARG A 48 -14.33 16.91 -0.50
CA ARG A 48 -15.14 16.98 -1.70
C ARG A 48 -16.63 16.97 -1.41
N THR A 49 -17.30 18.02 -1.87
CA THR A 49 -18.75 18.04 -1.99
C THR A 49 -19.15 17.57 -3.39
N ILE A 50 -20.18 16.74 -3.46
CA ILE A 50 -20.67 16.13 -4.70
C ILE A 50 -22.18 16.36 -4.75
N ALA A 51 -22.66 17.02 -5.80
CA ALA A 51 -24.09 17.24 -6.01
C ALA A 51 -24.73 16.13 -6.84
N GLN A 52 -26.04 15.96 -6.71
CA GLN A 52 -26.80 15.03 -7.55
C GLN A 52 -26.72 15.44 -9.03
N GLY A 53 -26.43 14.47 -9.90
CA GLY A 53 -26.22 14.71 -11.34
C GLY A 53 -24.79 15.13 -11.69
N GLU A 54 -23.94 15.38 -10.70
CA GLU A 54 -22.50 15.55 -10.89
C GLU A 54 -21.80 14.20 -10.91
N THR A 55 -20.77 14.09 -11.75
CA THR A 55 -19.79 12.99 -11.68
C THR A 55 -18.43 13.60 -11.41
N VAL A 56 -17.83 13.22 -10.28
CA VAL A 56 -16.45 13.59 -9.95
C VAL A 56 -15.54 12.49 -10.46
N SER A 57 -14.74 12.80 -11.46
CA SER A 57 -13.68 11.92 -11.95
C SER A 57 -12.37 12.15 -11.21
N HIS A 58 -11.53 11.12 -11.15
CA HIS A 58 -10.18 11.19 -10.56
C HIS A 58 -10.16 11.61 -9.08
N LEU A 59 -11.18 11.21 -8.32
CA LEU A 59 -11.13 11.27 -6.87
C LEU A 59 -9.95 10.42 -6.38
N LEU A 60 -9.05 11.03 -5.64
CA LEU A 60 -7.88 10.35 -5.10
C LEU A 60 -8.12 9.88 -3.67
N LEU A 61 -7.90 8.60 -3.45
CA LEU A 61 -8.04 7.94 -2.15
C LEU A 61 -6.67 7.40 -1.73
N LYS A 62 -6.35 7.45 -0.43
CA LYS A 62 -5.18 6.77 0.13
C LYS A 62 -5.62 5.56 0.96
N ALA A 63 -4.87 4.46 0.87
CA ALA A 63 -5.10 3.31 1.73
C ALA A 63 -4.61 3.61 3.16
N THR A 64 -5.43 3.28 4.16
CA THR A 64 -5.10 3.45 5.58
C THR A 64 -5.19 2.14 6.37
N GLY A 65 -5.74 1.09 5.80
CA GLY A 65 -5.78 -0.23 6.41
C GLY A 65 -6.59 -1.25 5.62
N THR A 66 -6.83 -2.39 6.26
CA THR A 66 -7.68 -3.48 5.74
C THR A 66 -8.46 -4.10 6.89
N GLU A 67 -9.67 -4.58 6.62
CA GLU A 67 -10.44 -5.42 7.54
C GLU A 67 -10.27 -6.91 7.22
N THR A 68 -9.54 -7.23 6.16
CA THR A 68 -9.28 -8.58 5.66
C THR A 68 -7.77 -8.88 5.67
N GLU A 69 -7.36 -10.11 5.37
CA GLU A 69 -5.93 -10.47 5.41
C GLU A 69 -5.08 -9.76 4.35
N ALA A 70 -5.63 -9.57 3.14
CA ALA A 70 -4.94 -8.88 2.06
C ALA A 70 -4.95 -7.37 2.29
N SER A 71 -3.81 -6.71 2.06
CA SER A 71 -3.63 -5.28 2.31
C SER A 71 -2.84 -4.59 1.20
N LEU A 72 -3.04 -3.27 1.13
CA LEU A 72 -2.19 -2.35 0.40
C LEU A 72 -1.32 -1.59 1.40
N PRO A 73 -0.06 -1.27 1.08
CA PRO A 73 0.77 -0.43 1.92
C PRO A 73 0.22 1.00 2.00
N GLU A 74 0.61 1.72 3.05
CA GLU A 74 0.12 3.07 3.35
C GLU A 74 0.39 4.09 2.21
N ARG A 75 1.46 3.89 1.44
CA ARG A 75 1.83 4.73 0.28
C ARG A 75 1.18 4.26 -1.03
N CYS A 76 -0.07 3.79 -0.97
CA CYS A 76 -0.90 3.50 -2.12
C CYS A 76 -1.96 4.58 -2.31
N LEU A 77 -2.04 5.10 -3.53
CA LEU A 77 -3.11 5.97 -3.99
C LEU A 77 -4.01 5.20 -4.94
N MET A 78 -5.31 5.47 -4.87
CA MET A 78 -6.33 4.89 -5.72
C MET A 78 -7.04 6.00 -6.47
N SER A 79 -7.27 5.78 -7.76
CA SER A 79 -8.08 6.66 -8.60
C SER A 79 -9.50 6.12 -8.66
N ALA A 80 -10.45 6.97 -8.34
CA ALA A 80 -11.87 6.63 -8.29
C ALA A 80 -12.73 7.67 -9.00
N ASP A 81 -13.93 7.25 -9.37
CA ASP A 81 -14.99 8.15 -9.77
C ASP A 81 -16.10 8.10 -8.73
N ALA A 82 -16.76 9.24 -8.49
CA ALA A 82 -17.83 9.34 -7.51
C ALA A 82 -19.07 10.00 -8.12
N THR A 83 -20.23 9.42 -7.84
CA THR A 83 -21.53 9.91 -8.31
C THR A 83 -22.61 9.59 -7.28
N ILE A 84 -23.63 10.43 -7.20
CA ILE A 84 -24.82 10.12 -6.42
C ILE A 84 -25.80 9.37 -7.31
N ASN A 85 -26.19 8.17 -6.87
CA ASN A 85 -27.18 7.33 -7.53
C ASN A 85 -28.05 6.63 -6.49
N ASN A 86 -29.35 6.50 -6.77
CA ASN A 86 -30.31 5.82 -5.89
C ASN A 86 -30.23 6.23 -4.40
N LYS A 87 -30.05 7.54 -4.14
CA LYS A 87 -29.89 8.14 -2.79
C LYS A 87 -28.64 7.67 -2.02
N ARG A 88 -27.58 7.27 -2.74
CA ARG A 88 -26.30 6.87 -2.15
C ARG A 88 -25.18 7.50 -2.96
N LEU A 89 -24.11 7.86 -2.28
CA LEU A 89 -22.86 8.21 -2.96
C LEU A 89 -22.15 6.91 -3.34
N GLU A 90 -22.11 6.61 -4.64
CA GLU A 90 -21.30 5.55 -5.21
C GLU A 90 -19.89 6.07 -5.45
N ILE A 91 -18.89 5.30 -5.04
CA ILE A 91 -17.48 5.54 -5.35
C ILE A 91 -16.96 4.27 -5.99
N ASN A 92 -16.43 4.38 -7.20
CA ASN A 92 -15.94 3.27 -8.00
C ASN A 92 -14.45 3.48 -8.26
N VAL A 93 -13.61 2.65 -7.65
CA VAL A 93 -12.17 2.63 -7.88
C VAL A 93 -11.88 1.82 -9.13
N THR A 94 -10.92 2.30 -9.93
CA THR A 94 -10.52 1.64 -11.19
C THR A 94 -9.04 1.24 -11.21
N ARG A 95 -8.20 1.87 -10.39
CA ARG A 95 -6.75 1.67 -10.38
C ARG A 95 -6.15 1.99 -9.02
N ALA A 96 -5.08 1.29 -8.67
CA ALA A 96 -4.21 1.62 -7.54
C ALA A 96 -2.75 1.77 -8.01
N LEU A 97 -2.06 2.77 -7.45
CA LEU A 97 -0.65 3.07 -7.65
C LEU A 97 0.03 3.17 -6.29
N CYS A 98 1.06 2.37 -6.06
CA CYS A 98 1.82 2.37 -4.82
C CYS A 98 3.27 2.70 -5.08
N VAL A 99 3.87 3.49 -4.19
CA VAL A 99 5.28 3.88 -4.29
C VAL A 99 5.97 3.57 -2.98
N GLN A 100 6.87 2.59 -3.00
CA GLN A 100 7.68 2.21 -1.84
C GLN A 100 8.81 3.22 -1.59
N PRO A 101 9.33 3.30 -0.34
CA PRO A 101 10.43 4.21 0.00
C PRO A 101 11.72 3.98 -0.80
N ASP A 102 11.95 2.75 -1.27
CA ASP A 102 13.09 2.36 -2.11
C ASP A 102 12.92 2.74 -3.59
N GLY A 103 11.78 3.35 -3.95
CA GLY A 103 11.48 3.78 -5.31
C GLY A 103 10.80 2.72 -6.18
N HIS A 104 10.51 1.52 -5.66
CA HIS A 104 9.69 0.56 -6.40
C HIS A 104 8.26 1.08 -6.56
N ILE A 105 7.76 0.99 -7.79
CA ILE A 105 6.42 1.42 -8.16
C ILE A 105 5.59 0.17 -8.43
N TYR A 106 4.38 0.14 -7.91
CA TYR A 106 3.41 -0.91 -8.15
C TYR A 106 2.15 -0.30 -8.74
N ASP A 107 1.64 -0.88 -9.81
CA ASP A 107 0.45 -0.38 -10.52
C ASP A 107 -0.44 -1.55 -10.92
N GLY A 108 -1.74 -1.33 -10.87
CA GLY A 108 -2.71 -2.33 -11.27
C GLY A 108 -4.13 -1.78 -11.35
N ALA A 109 -4.90 -2.35 -12.28
CA ALA A 109 -6.33 -2.18 -12.28
C ALA A 109 -6.94 -2.82 -11.02
N MET A 110 -7.96 -2.16 -10.47
CA MET A 110 -8.69 -2.64 -9.31
C MET A 110 -10.13 -2.22 -9.44
N GLN A 111 -11.06 -3.13 -9.24
CA GLN A 111 -12.49 -2.83 -9.21
C GLN A 111 -12.96 -2.91 -7.76
N ALA A 112 -13.27 -1.75 -7.18
CA ALA A 112 -13.74 -1.69 -5.80
C ALA A 112 -14.78 -0.59 -5.63
N ASN A 113 -15.76 -0.86 -4.79
CA ASN A 113 -16.88 0.04 -4.55
C ASN A 113 -16.97 0.43 -3.08
N ALA A 114 -17.39 1.67 -2.81
CA ALA A 114 -17.66 2.09 -1.44
C ALA A 114 -18.75 1.23 -0.79
N LEU A 115 -18.50 0.86 0.47
CA LEU A 115 -19.33 -0.02 1.27
C LEU A 115 -19.84 0.74 2.51
N ALA A 116 -21.16 0.84 2.67
CA ALA A 116 -21.76 1.43 3.85
C ALA A 116 -21.68 0.48 5.07
N SER A 117 -22.02 1.02 6.25
CA SER A 117 -22.05 0.25 7.50
C SER A 117 -23.11 -0.86 7.53
N ASP A 118 -24.11 -0.79 6.65
CA ASP A 118 -25.11 -1.84 6.44
C ASP A 118 -24.66 -2.92 5.43
N SER A 119 -23.37 -2.90 5.05
CA SER A 119 -22.76 -3.80 4.06
C SER A 119 -23.37 -3.71 2.66
N LYS A 120 -24.14 -2.66 2.36
CA LYS A 120 -24.61 -2.37 1.01
C LYS A 120 -23.62 -1.45 0.30
N LEU A 121 -23.58 -1.54 -1.02
CA LEU A 121 -22.79 -0.64 -1.85
C LEU A 121 -23.36 0.79 -1.80
N GLY A 122 -22.47 1.76 -1.84
CA GLY A 122 -22.77 3.19 -1.78
C GLY A 122 -22.96 3.72 -0.37
N LEU A 123 -22.44 4.92 -0.12
CA LEU A 123 -22.45 5.57 1.18
C LEU A 123 -23.73 6.39 1.38
N THR A 124 -24.34 6.26 2.55
CA THR A 124 -25.54 7.04 2.95
C THR A 124 -25.24 8.07 4.04
N LYS A 125 -24.25 7.81 4.90
CA LYS A 125 -23.91 8.69 6.03
C LYS A 125 -23.16 9.96 5.64
N VAL A 126 -22.64 10.02 4.41
CA VAL A 126 -21.97 11.18 3.83
C VAL A 126 -22.95 12.15 3.16
N CYS A 127 -24.20 11.75 2.99
CA CYS A 127 -25.24 12.59 2.42
C CYS A 127 -25.59 13.69 3.41
N THR A 128 -25.62 14.95 2.94
CA THR A 128 -25.90 16.12 3.78
C THR A 128 -27.40 16.36 3.99
N ASP A 129 -28.25 15.59 3.30
CA ASP A 129 -29.70 15.67 3.37
C ASP A 129 -30.35 14.27 3.29
N GLY A 130 -31.64 14.16 3.64
CA GLY A 130 -32.38 12.89 3.66
C GLY A 130 -32.68 12.28 2.28
N SER A 131 -32.53 13.05 1.20
CA SER A 131 -32.68 12.59 -0.18
C SER A 131 -31.34 12.20 -0.83
N CYS A 132 -30.23 12.49 -0.17
CA CYS A 132 -28.88 12.50 -0.73
C CYS A 132 -28.80 13.30 -2.03
N SER A 133 -29.28 14.55 -2.03
CA SER A 133 -29.08 15.46 -3.17
C SER A 133 -27.68 16.07 -3.19
N SER A 134 -26.99 16.05 -2.05
CA SER A 134 -25.60 16.43 -1.87
C SER A 134 -24.91 15.47 -0.91
N ALA A 135 -23.62 15.19 -1.14
CA ALA A 135 -22.78 14.37 -0.29
C ALA A 135 -21.42 15.04 -0.05
N GLU A 136 -20.86 14.83 1.15
CA GLU A 136 -19.59 15.41 1.56
C GLU A 136 -18.61 14.31 1.98
N LEU A 137 -17.49 14.24 1.27
CA LEU A 137 -16.33 13.45 1.62
C LEU A 137 -15.30 14.34 2.32
N VAL A 138 -14.78 13.89 3.45
CA VAL A 138 -13.91 14.68 4.33
C VAL A 138 -12.60 13.94 4.55
N THR A 139 -11.50 14.67 4.42
CA THR A 139 -10.15 14.18 4.63
C THR A 139 -9.99 13.73 6.08
N GLY A 140 -9.27 12.62 6.29
CA GLY A 140 -9.09 12.03 7.61
C GLY A 140 -10.25 11.18 8.11
N GLN A 141 -11.39 11.14 7.40
CA GLN A 141 -12.45 10.18 7.67
C GLN A 141 -12.19 8.87 6.93
N ASP A 142 -12.36 7.76 7.64
CA ASP A 142 -12.21 6.43 7.09
C ASP A 142 -13.48 5.99 6.35
N TYR A 143 -13.28 5.51 5.14
CA TYR A 143 -14.29 4.91 4.27
C TYR A 143 -13.89 3.49 3.95
N ARG A 144 -14.88 2.63 3.72
CA ARG A 144 -14.65 1.22 3.40
C ARG A 144 -14.83 1.03 1.90
N LEU A 145 -13.88 0.36 1.26
CA LEU A 145 -13.98 -0.10 -0.12
C LEU A 145 -14.00 -1.61 -0.13
N LYS A 146 -14.95 -2.19 -0.85
CA LYS A 146 -15.00 -3.63 -1.10
C LYS A 146 -14.60 -3.91 -2.53
N LEU A 147 -13.62 -4.79 -2.72
CA LEU A 147 -13.26 -5.27 -4.04
C LEU A 147 -14.39 -6.14 -4.61
N THR A 148 -14.73 -5.89 -5.88
CA THR A 148 -15.75 -6.65 -6.62
C THR A 148 -15.14 -7.64 -7.62
N ALA A 149 -13.82 -7.66 -7.74
CA ALA A 149 -13.05 -8.65 -8.48
C ALA A 149 -11.65 -8.77 -7.84
N ASP A 150 -10.96 -9.87 -8.13
CA ASP A 150 -9.55 -10.01 -7.82
C ASP A 150 -8.75 -8.86 -8.45
N ALA A 151 -7.79 -8.31 -7.71
CA ALA A 151 -6.88 -7.29 -8.17
C ALA A 151 -5.42 -7.71 -8.00
N ASN A 152 -4.60 -7.31 -8.96
CA ASN A 152 -3.16 -7.53 -8.96
C ASN A 152 -2.45 -6.20 -9.19
N ILE A 153 -1.86 -5.65 -8.13
CA ILE A 153 -1.05 -4.43 -8.19
C ILE A 153 0.40 -4.87 -8.34
N ALA A 154 0.85 -4.99 -9.58
CA ALA A 154 2.11 -5.63 -9.92
C ALA A 154 3.27 -4.64 -9.84
N LEU A 155 4.48 -5.15 -9.55
CA LEU A 155 5.70 -4.36 -9.66
C LEU A 155 5.88 -3.85 -11.08
N VAL A 156 6.07 -2.54 -11.21
CA VAL A 156 6.41 -1.86 -12.46
C VAL A 156 7.92 -1.78 -12.57
N ILE A 157 8.46 -2.40 -13.62
CA ILE A 157 9.88 -2.35 -13.91
C ILE A 157 10.26 -0.95 -14.40
N ASN A 158 11.14 -0.27 -13.67
CA ASN A 158 11.68 1.02 -14.08
C ASN A 158 12.82 0.84 -15.10
N TYR A 159 12.47 0.80 -16.39
CA TYR A 159 13.48 0.67 -17.46
C TYR A 159 14.51 1.80 -17.50
N SER A 160 14.13 3.01 -17.08
CA SER A 160 15.07 4.15 -17.07
C SER A 160 16.17 3.96 -16.03
N GLU A 161 15.83 3.35 -14.89
CA GLU A 161 16.77 3.01 -13.83
C GLU A 161 17.79 1.98 -14.31
N GLN A 162 17.35 0.93 -15.01
CA GLN A 162 18.23 -0.06 -15.63
C GLN A 162 19.21 0.56 -16.64
N VAL A 163 18.72 1.43 -17.53
CA VAL A 163 19.58 2.13 -18.51
C VAL A 163 20.61 3.02 -17.81
N ASN A 164 20.23 3.67 -16.70
CA ASN A 164 21.15 4.49 -15.92
C ASN A 164 22.21 3.65 -15.18
N ILE A 165 21.86 2.47 -14.65
CA ILE A 165 22.83 1.52 -14.10
C ILE A 165 23.83 1.12 -15.17
N GLN A 166 23.35 0.71 -16.36
CA GLN A 166 24.21 0.32 -17.47
C GLN A 166 25.18 1.44 -17.87
N ARG A 167 24.69 2.68 -17.95
CA ARG A 167 25.54 3.85 -18.22
C ARG A 167 26.66 4.03 -17.20
N ARG A 168 26.37 3.89 -15.91
CA ARG A 168 27.39 4.01 -14.84
C ARG A 168 28.45 2.91 -14.96
N GLN A 169 28.01 1.67 -15.13
CA GLN A 169 28.91 0.51 -15.29
C GLN A 169 29.84 0.63 -16.50
N HIS A 170 29.37 1.24 -17.60
CA HIS A 170 30.21 1.48 -18.78
C HIS A 170 31.14 2.68 -18.65
N GLN A 171 30.82 3.67 -17.80
CA GLN A 171 31.73 4.78 -17.51
C GLN A 171 32.87 4.33 -16.58
N ASP A 172 32.57 3.49 -15.59
CA ASP A 172 33.57 2.99 -14.63
C ASP A 172 34.55 1.97 -15.24
N ALA A 173 34.20 1.34 -16.37
CA ALA A 173 35.04 0.38 -17.08
C ALA A 173 35.98 1.01 -18.14
N ALA A 174 35.87 2.33 -18.36
CA ALA A 174 36.64 3.07 -19.35
C ALA A 174 37.76 3.94 -18.74
N GLU A 175 37.98 3.82 -17.44
CA GLU A 175 39.06 4.47 -16.65
C GLU A 175 40.12 3.45 -16.25
#